data_AF-A0A5B7KDN3-F1
#
_entry.id   AF-A0A5B7KDN3-F1
#
_cell.length_a   1.000
_cell.length_b   1.000
_cell.length_c   1.000
_cell.angle_alpha   90.00
_cell.angle_beta   90.00
_cell.angle_gamma   90.00
#
_symmetry.space_group_name_H-M   'P 1'
#
loop_
_entity.id
_entity.type
_entity.pdbx_description
1 polymer ?
#
loop_
_entity_poly.entity_id
_entity_poly.type
_entity_poly.pdbx_seq_one_letter_code
_entity_poly.pdbx_strand_id
1 'polypeptide(L)'
;MDVNARNYRWSESRSKVCQMCDVGENKTVKHVVVECVKYARDRYEMMQVVVSELGHDRVEMTGREWMVLLLGLCGETNERMIEAVKEFLERMWRARCRN
;
A
#
# COMPACT_ATOMS: atom_id res chain seq x y z
N MET A 1 -11.68 -1.80 -20.69
CA MET A 1 -10.64 -0.77 -20.60
C MET A 1 -9.41 -1.42 -20.02
N ASP A 2 -8.41 -1.71 -20.85
CA ASP A 2 -7.09 -2.11 -20.36
C ASP A 2 -6.47 -0.87 -19.73
N VAL A 3 -6.33 -0.87 -18.41
CA VAL A 3 -5.58 0.15 -17.70
C VAL A 3 -4.17 0.04 -18.22
N ASN A 4 -3.80 0.97 -19.11
CA ASN A 4 -2.49 1.03 -19.73
C ASN A 4 -1.45 0.88 -18.62
N ALA A 5 -0.79 -0.29 -18.56
CA ALA A 5 0.22 -0.62 -17.58
C ALA A 5 1.48 0.19 -17.91
N ARG A 6 1.36 1.52 -17.90
CA ARG A 6 2.49 2.43 -17.78
C ARG A 6 3.20 1.98 -16.52
N ASN A 7 4.32 1.28 -16.74
CA ASN A 7 5.20 0.79 -15.70
C ASN A 7 5.68 2.01 -14.91
N TYR A 8 4.91 2.45 -13.90
CA TYR A 8 5.31 3.48 -12.97
C TYR A 8 6.45 2.89 -12.15
N ARG A 9 7.67 3.04 -12.69
CA ARG A 9 8.86 2.39 -12.16
C ARG A 9 9.27 3.20 -10.94
N TRP A 10 8.88 2.70 -9.78
CA TRP A 10 9.11 3.39 -8.52
C TRP A 10 10.61 3.40 -8.11
N SER A 11 11.53 2.77 -8.84
CA SER A 11 12.98 2.89 -8.55
C SER A 11 13.85 3.10 -9.78
N GLU A 12 14.89 3.92 -9.62
CA GLU A 12 15.89 4.25 -10.64
C GLU A 12 16.80 3.07 -11.00
N SER A 13 16.92 2.09 -10.10
CA SER A 13 17.76 0.89 -10.25
C SER A 13 17.38 0.00 -11.45
N ARG A 14 16.32 0.34 -12.19
CA ARG A 14 15.71 -0.47 -13.26
C ARG A 14 15.31 -1.89 -12.82
N SER A 15 15.56 -2.30 -11.58
CA SER A 15 15.09 -3.59 -11.07
C SER A 15 13.57 -3.57 -10.98
N LYS A 16 12.94 -4.59 -11.57
CA LYS A 16 11.51 -4.86 -11.39
C LYS A 16 11.24 -5.68 -10.12
N VAL A 17 12.29 -6.14 -9.44
CA VAL A 17 12.20 -7.02 -8.28
C VAL A 17 12.16 -6.21 -7.00
N CYS A 18 11.29 -6.61 -6.07
CA CYS A 18 11.23 -6.07 -4.73
C CYS A 18 12.53 -6.41 -3.98
N GLN A 19 13.37 -5.39 -3.75
CA GLN A 19 14.63 -5.53 -3.00
C GLN A 19 14.42 -5.56 -1.48
N MET A 20 13.17 -5.44 -1.04
CA MET A 20 12.86 -5.37 0.37
C MET A 20 12.61 -6.78 0.92
N CYS A 21 11.85 -7.60 0.19
CA CYS A 21 11.51 -8.96 0.60
C CYS A 21 12.49 -9.99 0.04
N ASP A 22 12.70 -11.06 0.80
CA ASP A 22 13.66 -12.12 0.45
C ASP A 22 13.14 -13.02 -0.70
N VAL A 23 11.86 -12.89 -1.05
CA VAL A 23 11.18 -13.67 -2.10
C VAL A 23 11.54 -13.16 -3.50
N GLY A 24 11.94 -11.90 -3.64
CA GLY A 24 12.32 -11.37 -4.96
C GLY A 24 11.16 -11.24 -5.95
N GLU A 25 9.94 -10.97 -5.45
CA GLU A 25 8.74 -10.77 -6.26
C GLU A 25 8.78 -9.52 -7.14
N ASN A 26 7.96 -9.48 -8.18
CA ASN A 26 7.79 -8.27 -8.98
C ASN A 26 7.22 -7.12 -8.13
N LYS A 27 7.88 -5.98 -8.19
CA LYS A 27 7.58 -4.75 -7.47
C LYS A 27 6.41 -4.00 -8.09
N THR A 28 5.26 -4.64 -8.08
CA THR A 28 3.98 -4.03 -8.47
C THR A 28 3.41 -3.23 -7.30
N VAL A 29 2.47 -2.33 -7.57
CA VAL A 29 1.70 -1.63 -6.51
C VAL A 29 1.05 -2.67 -5.61
N LYS A 30 0.38 -3.68 -6.18
CA LYS A 30 -0.25 -4.78 -5.44
C LYS A 30 0.74 -5.49 -4.51
N HIS A 31 1.93 -5.84 -5.01
CA HIS A 31 2.95 -6.49 -4.20
C HIS A 31 3.38 -5.60 -3.03
N VAL A 32 3.81 -4.37 -3.31
CA VAL A 32 4.35 -3.47 -2.29
C VAL A 32 3.31 -3.14 -1.23
N VAL A 33 2.09 -2.89 -1.66
CA VAL A 33 1.03 -2.34 -0.83
C VAL A 33 0.26 -3.42 -0.07
N VAL A 34 0.04 -4.59 -0.67
CA VAL A 34 -0.88 -5.61 -0.13
C VAL A 34 -0.14 -6.88 0.27
N GLU A 35 0.82 -7.35 -0.54
CA GLU A 35 1.35 -8.72 -0.43
C GLU A 35 2.73 -8.79 0.25
N CYS A 36 3.53 -7.73 0.19
CA CYS A 36 4.91 -7.74 0.66
C CYS A 36 4.96 -7.95 2.18
N VAL A 37 5.62 -9.04 2.58
CA VAL A 37 5.76 -9.46 3.98
C VAL A 37 6.55 -8.47 4.82
N LYS A 38 7.51 -7.75 4.23
CA LYS A 38 8.33 -6.76 4.96
C LYS A 38 7.53 -5.54 5.40
N TYR A 39 6.45 -5.24 4.69
CA TYR A 39 5.55 -4.14 5.02
C TYR A 39 4.31 -4.60 5.81
N ALA A 40 4.24 -5.87 6.21
CA ALA A 40 3.07 -6.43 6.85
C ALA A 40 2.71 -5.69 8.15
N ARG A 41 3.71 -5.32 8.96
CA ARG A 41 3.48 -4.59 10.21
C ARG A 41 2.96 -3.17 9.97
N ASP A 42 3.66 -2.36 9.19
CA ASP A 42 3.24 -0.97 8.92
C ASP A 42 1.87 -0.93 8.22
N ARG A 43 1.60 -1.93 7.36
CA ARG A 43 0.29 -2.11 6.75
C ARG A 43 -0.77 -2.42 7.80
N TYR A 44 -0.50 -3.35 8.73
CA TYR A 44 -1.44 -3.68 9.79
C TYR A 44 -1.76 -2.47 10.68
N GLU A 45 -0.76 -1.66 11.04
CA GLU A 45 -0.96 -0.42 11.80
C GLU A 45 -1.88 0.56 11.05
N MET A 46 -1.63 0.80 9.77
CA MET A 46 -2.50 1.62 8.92
C MET A 46 -3.92 1.04 8.85
N MET A 47 -4.05 -0.27 8.67
CA MET A 47 -5.34 -0.95 8.59
C MET A 47 -6.15 -0.77 9.89
N GLN A 48 -5.50 -0.82 11.06
CA GLN A 48 -6.18 -0.62 12.35
C GLN A 48 -6.81 0.78 12.45
N VAL A 49 -6.09 1.82 12.01
CA VAL A 49 -6.64 3.19 11.98
C VAL A 49 -7.84 3.24 11.04
N VAL A 50 -7.68 2.72 9.82
CA VAL A 50 -8.76 2.69 8.82
C VAL A 50 -10.01 1.98 9.32
N VAL A 51 -9.86 0.81 9.95
CA VAL A 51 -10.98 0.04 10.50
C VAL A 51 -11.64 0.80 11.65
N SER A 52 -10.84 1.42 12.52
CA SER A 52 -11.38 2.18 13.67
C SER A 52 -12.23 3.38 13.22
N GLU A 53 -11.84 4.03 12.12
CA GLU A 53 -12.54 5.20 11.59
C GLU A 53 -13.76 4.83 10.72
N LEU A 54 -13.77 3.67 10.07
CA LEU A 54 -14.92 3.16 9.28
C LEU A 54 -15.96 2.40 10.11
N GLY A 55 -15.60 1.93 11.30
CA GLY A 55 -16.43 1.08 12.15
C GLY A 55 -16.28 -0.42 11.83
N HIS A 56 -16.42 -1.25 12.87
CA HIS A 56 -16.17 -2.71 12.81
C HIS A 56 -17.10 -3.50 11.88
N ASP A 57 -18.31 -3.00 11.61
CA ASP A 57 -19.33 -3.73 10.83
C ASP A 57 -19.05 -3.75 9.32
N ARG A 58 -18.03 -3.02 8.84
CA ARG A 58 -17.80 -2.77 7.40
C ARG A 58 -16.56 -3.43 6.79
N VAL A 59 -15.77 -4.20 7.53
CA VAL A 59 -14.40 -4.49 7.06
C VAL A 59 -14.03 -5.98 7.02
N GLU A 60 -14.62 -6.70 6.06
CA GLU A 60 -13.90 -7.77 5.35
C GLU A 60 -13.18 -7.15 4.14
N MET A 61 -12.25 -6.20 4.38
CA MET A 61 -11.53 -5.55 3.27
C MET A 61 -10.56 -6.53 2.63
N THR A 62 -10.95 -7.04 1.46
CA THR A 62 -10.13 -7.78 0.53
C THR A 62 -9.07 -6.87 -0.11
N GLY A 63 -8.05 -7.45 -0.76
CA GLY A 63 -6.96 -6.69 -1.37
C GLY A 63 -7.40 -5.60 -2.38
N ARG A 64 -8.60 -5.70 -2.95
CA ARG A 64 -9.16 -4.68 -3.87
C ARG A 64 -9.67 -3.45 -3.12
N GLU A 65 -10.40 -3.63 -2.02
CA GLU A 65 -10.92 -2.51 -1.23
C GLU A 65 -9.78 -1.69 -0.62
N TRP A 66 -8.69 -2.36 -0.22
CA TRP A 66 -7.47 -1.68 0.20
C TRP A 66 -6.89 -0.79 -0.89
N MET A 67 -6.86 -1.24 -2.15
CA MET A 67 -6.39 -0.40 -3.26
C MET A 67 -7.29 0.82 -3.49
N VAL A 68 -8.61 0.67 -3.40
CA VAL A 68 -9.57 1.78 -3.53
C VAL A 68 -9.33 2.83 -2.44
N LEU A 69 -9.17 2.38 -1.20
CA LEU A 69 -8.92 3.26 -0.06
C LEU A 69 -7.58 4.00 -0.17
N LEU A 70 -6.51 3.29 -0.55
CA LEU A 70 -5.19 3.86 -0.71
C LEU A 70 -5.08 4.86 -1.86
N LEU A 71 -5.88 4.67 -2.91
CA LEU A 71 -5.95 5.61 -4.03
C LEU A 71 -6.85 6.81 -3.72
N GLY A 72 -7.44 6.89 -2.52
CA GLY A 72 -8.36 7.97 -2.14
C GLY A 72 -9.66 7.95 -2.94
N LEU A 73 -10.04 6.79 -3.50
CA LEU A 73 -11.25 6.64 -4.32
C LEU A 73 -12.49 6.31 -3.48
N CYS A 74 -12.34 6.21 -2.16
CA CYS A 74 -13.45 6.00 -1.24
C CYS A 74 -14.09 7.35 -0.90
N GLY A 75 -15.42 7.45 -1.02
CA GLY A 75 -16.16 8.69 -0.70
C GLY A 75 -16.24 9.00 0.79
N GLU A 76 -15.92 8.04 1.66
CA GLU A 76 -15.99 8.15 3.13
C GLU A 76 -14.60 8.34 3.77
N THR A 77 -13.61 8.82 3.02
CA THR A 77 -12.27 9.10 3.58
C THR A 77 -12.31 10.28 4.54
N ASN A 78 -11.81 10.08 5.76
CA ASN A 78 -11.56 11.17 6.72
C ASN A 78 -10.07 11.53 6.81
N GLU A 79 -9.76 12.64 7.48
CA GLU A 79 -8.40 13.16 7.59
C GLU A 79 -7.42 12.17 8.24
N ARG A 80 -7.86 11.46 9.28
CA ARG A 80 -7.03 10.46 9.99
C ARG A 80 -6.70 9.26 9.13
N MET A 81 -7.66 8.76 8.35
CA MET A 81 -7.43 7.70 7.38
C MET A 81 -6.42 8.14 6.32
N ILE A 82 -6.55 9.38 5.81
CA ILE A 82 -5.62 9.94 4.83
C ILE A 82 -4.22 10.05 5.42
N GLU A 83 -4.09 10.53 6.66
CA GLU A 83 -2.82 10.64 7.36
C GLU A 83 -2.16 9.27 7.58
N ALA A 84 -2.91 8.28 8.07
CA ALA A 84 -2.40 6.92 8.26
C ALA A 84 -1.90 6.29 6.95
N VAL A 85 -2.64 6.49 5.86
CA VAL A 85 -2.22 6.03 4.52
C VAL A 85 -0.94 6.75 4.08
N LYS A 86 -0.86 8.07 4.24
CA LYS A 86 0.34 8.85 3.90
C LYS A 86 1.55 8.38 4.69
N GLU A 87 1.42 8.21 6.01
CA GLU A 87 2.50 7.72 6.85
C GLU A 87 3.01 6.36 6.41
N PHE A 88 2.09 5.43 6.10
CA PHE A 88 2.45 4.12 5.56
C PHE A 88 3.25 4.22 4.26
N LEU A 89 2.76 5.01 3.30
CA LEU A 89 3.43 5.24 2.01
C LEU A 89 4.81 5.88 2.20
N GLU A 90 4.94 6.84 3.12
CA GLU A 90 6.21 7.48 3.44
C GLU A 90 7.21 6.52 4.10
N ARG A 91 6.79 5.69 5.05
CA ARG A 91 7.65 4.68 5.67
C ARG A 91 8.17 3.70 4.61
N MET A 92 7.30 3.23 3.72
CA MET A 92 7.70 2.39 2.60
C MET A 92 8.69 3.09 1.66
N TRP A 93 8.45 4.36 1.34
CA TRP A 93 9.36 5.17 0.52
C TRP A 93 10.73 5.27 1.17
N ARG A 94 10.80 5.68 2.43
CA ARG A 94 12.06 5.84 3.19
C ARG A 94 12.83 4.52 3.30
N ALA A 95 12.14 3.41 3.62
CA ALA A 95 12.77 2.10 3.71
C ALA A 95 13.45 1.68 2.41
N ARG A 96 12.88 2.09 1.27
CA ARG A 96 13.43 1.78 -0.06
C ARG A 96 14.50 2.73 -0.55
N CYS A 97 14.52 3.97 -0.10
CA CYS A 97 15.58 4.92 -0.46
C CYS A 97 16.85 4.70 0.36
N ARG A 98 16.77 3.94 1.45
CA ARG A 98 17.91 3.58 2.32
C ARG A 98 18.61 2.27 1.91
N ASN A 99 17.97 1.46 1.06
CA ASN A 99 18.52 0.24 0.46
C ASN A 99 18.89 0.49 -1.01
#